data_AF-S8DUE4-F1
#
_entry.id   AF-S8DUE4-F1
#
_cell.length_a   1.000
_cell.length_b   1.000
_cell.length_c   1.000
_cell.angle_alpha   90.00
_cell.angle_beta   90.00
_cell.angle_gamma   90.00
#
_symmetry.space_group_name_H-M   'P 1'
#
loop_
_entity.id
_entity.type
_entity.pdbx_description
1 polymer ?
#
loop_
_entity_poly.entity_id
_entity_poly.type
_entity_poly.pdbx_seq_one_letter_code
_entity_poly.pdbx_strand_id
1 'polypeptide(L)'
;PVNAGILSGFTGIESTPGPQLPQFDFLTRLNEENQKKYAENDAKFRDSPLLKKLLEQSKLNKERNRREILDKYCIRGAEWGVGDCSAAAMSPDERDRFISMLKLKA
;
A
#
# COMPACT_ATOMS: atom_id res chain seq x y z
N PRO A 1 -24.25 -13.08 26.34
CA PRO A 1 -23.79 -11.75 26.84
C PRO A 1 -22.50 -11.89 27.64
N VAL A 2 -21.39 -11.33 27.13
CA VAL A 2 -20.09 -11.36 27.83
C VAL A 2 -20.04 -10.17 28.79
N ASN A 3 -19.94 -10.46 30.08
CA ASN A 3 -19.87 -9.46 31.14
C ASN A 3 -18.44 -8.91 31.18
N ALA A 4 -18.24 -7.73 30.60
CA ALA A 4 -16.94 -7.09 30.59
C ALA A 4 -16.65 -6.55 32.01
N GLY A 5 -15.56 -7.02 32.63
CA GLY A 5 -15.22 -6.69 34.01
C GLY A 5 -14.95 -5.21 34.22
N ILE A 6 -14.90 -4.76 35.48
CA ILE A 6 -14.85 -3.35 35.93
C ILE A 6 -13.85 -2.46 35.15
N LEU A 7 -12.80 -3.05 34.57
CA LEU A 7 -11.75 -2.32 33.86
C LEU A 7 -11.94 -2.20 32.33
N SER A 8 -13.01 -2.76 31.74
CA SER A 8 -13.18 -2.88 30.28
C SER A 8 -13.57 -1.59 29.53
N GLY A 9 -13.21 -0.42 30.06
CA GLY A 9 -13.51 0.88 29.48
C GLY A 9 -12.57 2.01 29.93
N PHE A 10 -11.52 1.70 30.69
CA PHE A 10 -10.53 2.71 31.05
C PHE A 10 -9.62 2.97 29.85
N THR A 11 -9.70 4.18 29.32
CA THR A 11 -8.77 4.67 28.31
C THR A 11 -7.41 4.83 29.01
N GLY A 12 -6.38 4.13 28.53
CA GLY A 12 -5.04 4.17 29.13
C GLY A 12 -4.45 5.59 29.16
N ILE A 13 -3.30 5.79 29.81
CA ILE A 13 -2.61 7.10 29.90
C ILE A 13 -2.31 7.69 28.51
N GLU A 14 -2.31 6.88 27.45
CA GLU A 14 -2.24 7.31 26.04
C GLU A 14 -3.42 8.17 25.59
N SER A 15 -4.54 8.14 26.31
CA SER A 15 -5.76 8.89 26.00
C SER A 15 -5.78 10.31 26.57
N THR A 16 -4.88 10.62 27.51
CA THR A 16 -4.73 11.99 27.99
C THR A 16 -3.80 12.75 27.04
N PRO A 17 -4.29 13.76 26.30
CA PRO A 17 -3.44 14.52 25.39
C PRO A 17 -2.32 15.18 26.20
N GLY A 18 -1.08 14.94 25.77
CA GLY A 18 0.10 15.51 26.40
C GLY A 18 0.08 17.05 26.39
N PRO A 19 0.85 17.69 27.27
CA PRO A 19 0.94 19.15 27.30
C PRO A 19 1.39 19.70 25.95
N GLN A 20 0.80 20.83 25.54
CA GLN A 20 1.18 21.48 24.29
C GLN A 20 2.62 21.98 24.39
N LEU A 21 3.46 21.52 23.48
CA LEU A 21 4.84 22.00 23.39
C LEU A 21 4.84 23.49 22.99
N PRO A 22 5.75 24.30 23.55
CA PRO A 22 5.87 25.70 23.16
C PRO A 22 6.19 25.80 21.67
N GLN A 23 5.34 26.49 20.92
CA GLN A 23 5.60 26.78 19.52
C GLN A 23 6.53 27.99 19.44
N PHE A 24 7.67 27.81 18.79
CA PHE A 24 8.61 28.89 18.53
C PHE A 24 8.42 29.38 17.10
N ASP A 25 8.24 30.69 16.91
CA ASP A 25 7.98 31.30 15.59
C ASP A 25 9.00 30.92 14.51
N PHE A 26 10.27 30.71 14.89
CA PHE A 26 11.31 30.30 13.96
C PHE A 26 11.10 28.86 13.46
N LEU A 27 10.60 27.94 14.29
CA LEU A 27 10.32 26.56 13.90
C LEU A 27 9.12 26.50 12.94
N THR A 28 8.10 27.32 13.21
CA THR A 28 6.94 27.44 12.33
C THR A 28 7.35 27.94 10.94
N ARG A 29 8.12 29.03 10.89
CA ARG A 29 8.66 29.57 9.62
C ARG A 29 9.55 28.58 8.87
N LEU A 30 10.46 27.90 9.57
CA LEU A 30 11.33 26.88 8.99
C LEU A 30 10.50 25.72 8.39
N ASN A 31 9.46 25.29 9.10
CA ASN A 31 8.58 24.22 8.65
C ASN A 31 7.79 24.65 7.41
N GLU A 32 7.22 25.86 7.40
CA GLU A 32 6.53 26.42 6.24
C GLU A 32 7.44 26.54 5.01
N GLU A 33 8.67 27.03 5.18
CA GLU A 33 9.65 27.13 4.10
C GLU A 33 10.04 25.76 3.55
N ASN A 34 10.23 24.77 4.42
CA ASN A 34 10.54 23.40 4.01
C ASN A 34 9.37 22.77 3.25
N GLN A 35 8.13 22.94 3.75
CA GLN A 35 6.94 22.46 3.07
C GLN A 35 6.80 23.07 1.67
N LYS A 36 7.05 24.38 1.52
CA LYS A 36 7.07 25.05 0.21
C LYS A 36 8.14 24.44 -0.70
N LYS A 37 9.36 24.25 -0.22
CA LYS A 37 10.45 23.62 -0.98
C LYS A 37 10.10 22.20 -1.43
N TYR A 38 9.48 21.39 -0.57
CA TYR A 38 9.03 20.04 -0.94
C TYR A 38 7.95 20.09 -2.03
N ALA A 39 6.97 20.98 -1.91
CA ALA A 39 5.92 21.15 -2.91
C ALA A 39 6.48 21.60 -4.27
N GLU A 40 7.41 22.55 -4.27
CA GLU A 40 8.09 23.02 -5.49
C GLU A 40 8.93 21.91 -6.14
N ASN A 41 9.66 21.13 -5.34
CA ASN A 41 10.47 20.03 -5.85
C ASN A 41 9.61 18.88 -6.40
N ASP A 42 8.49 18.56 -5.75
CA ASP A 42 7.52 17.58 -6.26
C ASP A 42 6.88 18.06 -7.56
N ALA A 43 6.52 19.35 -7.68
CA ALA A 43 6.03 19.94 -8.92
C ALA A 43 7.07 19.83 -10.05
N LYS A 44 8.33 20.22 -9.79
CA LYS A 44 9.43 20.09 -10.75
C LYS A 44 9.66 18.63 -11.17
N PHE A 45 9.56 17.70 -10.23
CA PHE A 45 9.71 16.28 -10.50
C PHE A 45 8.57 15.75 -11.38
N ARG A 46 7.32 16.10 -11.06
CA ARG A 46 6.13 15.77 -11.86
C ARG A 46 6.24 16.30 -13.28
N ASP A 47 6.83 17.48 -13.44
CA ASP A 47 7.02 18.10 -14.73
C ASP A 47 8.25 17.61 -15.51
N SER A 48 9.09 16.80 -14.89
CA SER A 48 10.31 16.27 -15.50
C SER A 48 10.01 15.52 -16.81
N PRO A 49 10.73 15.82 -17.90
CA PRO A 49 10.55 15.13 -19.18
C PRO A 49 10.84 13.64 -19.08
N LEU A 50 11.75 13.25 -18.19
CA LEU A 50 12.07 11.84 -17.93
C LEU A 50 10.86 11.12 -17.33
N LEU A 51 10.22 11.71 -16.32
CA LEU A 51 9.06 11.10 -15.67
C LEU A 51 7.90 10.95 -16.66
N LYS A 52 7.61 12.01 -17.44
CA LYS A 52 6.57 11.97 -18.48
C LYS A 52 6.80 10.82 -19.48
N LYS A 53 8.04 10.68 -19.98
CA LYS A 53 8.42 9.57 -20.86
C LYS A 53 8.25 8.20 -20.20
N LEU A 54 8.68 8.04 -18.94
CA LEU A 54 8.54 6.77 -18.21
C LEU A 54 7.07 6.42 -17.95
N LEU A 55 6.22 7.41 -17.68
CA LEU A 55 4.78 7.22 -17.51
C LEU A 55 4.11 6.75 -18.80
N GLU A 56 4.49 7.34 -19.94
CA GLU A 56 4.00 6.90 -21.25
C GLU A 56 4.44 5.47 -21.57
N GLN A 57 5.73 5.16 -21.36
CA GLN A 57 6.24 3.80 -21.52
C GLN A 57 5.57 2.80 -20.58
N SER A 58 5.30 3.20 -19.33
CA SER A 58 4.59 2.36 -18.35
C SER A 58 3.17 2.04 -18.81
N LYS A 59 2.44 3.02 -19.37
CA LYS A 59 1.10 2.79 -19.95
C LYS A 59 1.14 1.80 -21.11
N LEU A 60 2.09 1.96 -22.03
CA LEU A 60 2.25 1.04 -23.16
C LEU A 60 2.63 -0.38 -22.68
N ASN A 61 3.54 -0.49 -21.72
CA ASN A 61 3.93 -1.77 -21.14
C ASN A 61 2.78 -2.45 -20.41
N LYS A 62 1.94 -1.69 -19.70
CA LYS A 62 0.76 -2.20 -19.00
C LYS A 62 -0.21 -2.87 -19.96
N GLU A 63 -0.52 -2.23 -21.10
CA GLU A 63 -1.43 -2.84 -22.08
C GLU A 63 -0.78 -4.00 -22.81
N ARG A 64 0.49 -3.87 -23.22
CA ARG A 64 1.22 -4.96 -23.89
C ARG A 64 1.32 -6.21 -23.02
N ASN A 65 1.60 -6.05 -21.73
CA ASN A 65 1.85 -7.14 -20.81
C ASN A 65 0.62 -7.43 -19.92
N ARG A 66 -0.58 -6.95 -20.29
CA ARG A 66 -1.78 -7.04 -19.45
C ARG A 66 -2.08 -8.47 -19.00
N ARG A 67 -2.00 -9.42 -19.92
CA ARG A 67 -2.26 -10.84 -19.64
C ARG A 67 -1.24 -11.42 -18.67
N GLU A 68 0.04 -11.24 -18.95
CA GLU A 68 1.13 -11.69 -18.07
C GLU A 68 1.02 -11.09 -16.66
N ILE A 69 0.63 -9.82 -16.57
CA ILE A 69 0.40 -9.14 -15.29
C ILE A 69 -0.76 -9.81 -14.53
N LEU A 70 -1.89 -10.07 -15.19
CA LEU A 70 -3.05 -10.74 -14.59
C LEU A 70 -2.70 -12.16 -14.14
N ASP A 71 -1.95 -12.91 -14.95
CA ASP A 71 -1.51 -14.27 -14.63
C ASP A 71 -0.61 -14.26 -13.37
N LYS A 72 0.32 -13.31 -13.26
CA LYS A 72 1.14 -13.11 -12.05
C LYS A 72 0.32 -12.76 -10.82
N TYR A 73 -0.68 -11.90 -10.94
CA TYR A 73 -1.60 -11.58 -9.84
C TYR A 73 -2.41 -12.80 -9.41
N CYS A 74 -2.89 -13.60 -10.36
CA CYS A 74 -3.67 -14.79 -10.08
C CYS A 74 -2.83 -15.86 -9.37
N ILE A 75 -1.58 -16.10 -9.83
CA ILE A 75 -0.63 -17.00 -9.16
C ILE A 75 -0.39 -16.56 -7.72
N ARG A 76 -0.09 -15.27 -7.50
CA ARG A 76 0.19 -14.76 -6.15
C ARG A 76 -1.05 -14.77 -5.25
N GLY A 77 -2.23 -14.49 -5.81
CA GLY A 77 -3.51 -14.59 -5.10
C GLY A 77 -3.81 -16.02 -4.66
N ALA A 78 -3.52 -17.00 -5.52
CA ALA A 78 -3.64 -18.42 -5.19
C ALA A 78 -2.64 -18.83 -4.08
N GLU A 79 -1.39 -18.37 -4.15
CA GLU A 79 -0.35 -18.62 -3.14
C GLU A 79 -0.70 -18.04 -1.77
N TRP A 80 -1.25 -16.81 -1.75
CA TRP A 80 -1.54 -16.09 -0.50
C TRP A 80 -2.96 -16.37 0.02
N GLY A 81 -3.80 -17.01 -0.79
CA GLY A 81 -5.19 -17.30 -0.44
C GLY A 81 -6.07 -16.05 -0.39
N VAL A 82 -5.73 -15.00 -1.14
CA VAL A 82 -6.46 -13.72 -1.15
C VAL A 82 -6.91 -13.36 -2.57
N GLY A 83 -8.13 -12.85 -2.70
CA GLY A 83 -8.71 -12.35 -3.96
C GLY A 83 -9.43 -13.40 -4.79
N ASP A 84 -9.79 -13.03 -6.01
CA ASP A 84 -10.67 -13.83 -6.89
C ASP A 84 -10.05 -15.15 -7.35
N CYS A 85 -8.71 -15.23 -7.38
CA CYS A 85 -7.96 -16.47 -7.67
C CYS A 85 -7.55 -17.25 -6.40
N SER A 86 -8.12 -16.94 -5.23
CA SER A 86 -7.74 -17.58 -3.98
C SER A 86 -8.06 -19.08 -3.99
N ALA A 87 -7.10 -19.87 -3.52
CA ALA A 87 -7.24 -21.31 -3.32
C ALA A 87 -7.42 -21.67 -1.82
N ALA A 88 -7.90 -20.72 -1.02
CA ALA A 88 -8.00 -20.85 0.44
C ALA A 88 -9.01 -21.93 0.90
N ALA A 89 -10.03 -22.22 0.08
CA ALA A 89 -11.03 -23.24 0.35
C ALA A 89 -10.65 -24.64 -0.20
N MET A 90 -9.51 -24.77 -0.87
CA MET A 90 -9.02 -26.04 -1.42
C MET A 90 -8.22 -26.80 -0.37
N SER A 91 -8.17 -28.13 -0.47
CA SER A 91 -7.22 -28.90 0.33
C SER A 91 -5.76 -28.53 -0.05
N PRO A 92 -4.77 -28.73 0.83
CA PRO A 92 -3.37 -28.37 0.54
C PRO A 92 -2.84 -28.99 -0.76
N ASP A 93 -3.16 -30.25 -1.02
CA ASP A 93 -2.73 -30.96 -2.24
C ASP A 93 -3.39 -30.39 -3.51
N GLU A 94 -4.68 -30.06 -3.44
CA GLU A 94 -5.41 -29.47 -4.56
C GLU A 94 -4.94 -28.05 -4.86
N ARG A 95 -4.64 -27.26 -3.81
CA ARG A 95 -4.06 -25.92 -3.94
C ARG A 95 -2.72 -25.98 -4.67
N ASP A 96 -1.84 -26.88 -4.26
CA ASP A 96 -0.48 -26.96 -4.83
C ASP A 96 -0.52 -27.45 -6.29
N ARG A 97 -1.44 -28.36 -6.63
CA ARG A 97 -1.73 -28.75 -8.02
C ARG A 97 -2.30 -27.59 -8.83
N PHE A 98 -3.19 -26.78 -8.26
CA PHE A 98 -3.76 -25.63 -8.94
C PHE A 98 -2.70 -24.55 -9.22
N ILE A 99 -1.87 -24.21 -8.23
CA ILE A 99 -0.78 -23.24 -8.38
C ILE A 99 0.24 -23.71 -9.43
N SER A 100 0.61 -25.00 -9.43
CA SER A 100 1.53 -25.54 -10.45
C SER A 100 0.95 -25.46 -11.86
N MET A 101 -0.35 -25.72 -12.04
CA MET A 101 -1.01 -25.53 -13.33
C MET A 101 -1.01 -24.06 -13.78
N LEU A 102 -1.25 -23.11 -12.87
CA LEU A 102 -1.20 -21.68 -13.19
C LEU A 102 0.22 -21.26 -13.64
N LYS A 103 1.26 -21.75 -12.95
CA LYS A 103 2.66 -21.47 -13.29
C LYS A 103 3.11 -22.04 -14.63
N LEU A 104 2.50 -23.14 -15.10
CA LEU A 104 2.79 -23.71 -16.42
C LEU A 104 2.12 -22.95 -17.58
N LYS A 105 1.06 -22.18 -17.30
CA LYS A 105 0.30 -21.44 -18.30
C LYS A 105 0.72 -19.98 -18.46
N ALA A 106 1.37 -19.42 -17.44
CA ALA A 106 1.90 -18.06 -17.39
C ALA A 106 3.25 -17.94 -18.11
#